data_AF-A0A7S0G5T6-F1
#
_entry.id   AF-A0A7S0G5T6-F1
#
_cell.length_a   1.000
_cell.length_b   1.000
_cell.length_c   1.000
_cell.angle_alpha   90.00
_cell.angle_beta   90.00
_cell.angle_gamma   90.00
#
_symmetry.space_group_name_H-M   'P 1'
#
loop_
_entity.id
_entity.type
_entity.pdbx_description
1 polymer ?
#
loop_
_entity_poly.entity_id
_entity_poly.type
_entity_poly.pdbx_seq_one_letter_code
_entity_poly.pdbx_strand_id
1 'polypeptide(L)'
;MAGRALLLTGAPGTGKTALSLAVSHELGSRVPFCPMVGSEVYSSEVKKTEVLMENFRRAIGLRIREMKEVYEGEVTELTPEEAENPLGGYGKTITHVVVGLKTTKGTKHLKLDPSIYESLQREKVNVGDVIYVEANSGAVKRVGRSDAYATEFDLEAEEYVPLPKGDVHKKKEIVQDVTLNDLDVANARPQGGQDIMSLMNQMGKPKKTEITEKLRQEINRVVSKYLEQGIAELVPGVLFIDEVHMLDLECFAYLNRALESNLAPIVVLATNRGMCEIHGTDFRSPHGIPVDLLDRCMIIRTQPYSLEEVAQILAIRAQIEGISLGDDALPALAEIGGRTSLRYTCQLLTPASILSLVNGREKLTAEDVREASQIFLDAKASAALLLENGDRYIT
;
A
#
# COMPACT_ATOMS: atom_id res chain seq x y z
N MET A 1 5.72 8.00 23.76
CA MET A 1 4.37 7.39 23.68
C MET A 1 4.45 6.03 22.99
N ALA A 2 5.41 5.17 23.35
CA ALA A 2 5.48 3.83 22.79
C ALA A 2 4.42 2.93 23.45
N GLY A 3 3.86 1.99 22.70
CA GLY A 3 3.10 0.86 23.25
C GLY A 3 1.64 1.10 23.59
N ARG A 4 0.97 2.11 23.01
CA ARG A 4 -0.49 2.24 23.11
C ARG A 4 -1.16 1.63 21.89
N ALA A 5 -2.09 0.72 22.13
CA ALA A 5 -2.96 0.17 21.10
C ALA A 5 -4.34 0.82 21.19
N LEU A 6 -5.01 0.97 20.05
CA LEU A 6 -6.41 1.38 19.96
C LEU A 6 -7.24 0.13 19.67
N LEU A 7 -8.32 -0.12 20.41
CA LEU A 7 -9.23 -1.23 20.17
C LEU A 7 -10.60 -0.72 19.74
N LEU A 8 -10.96 -0.95 18.48
CA LEU A 8 -12.29 -0.69 17.93
C LEU A 8 -13.20 -1.90 18.16
N THR A 9 -14.25 -1.71 18.96
CA THR A 9 -15.23 -2.75 19.31
C THR A 9 -16.62 -2.38 18.79
N GLY A 10 -17.46 -3.39 18.54
CA GLY A 10 -18.87 -3.19 18.22
C GLY A 10 -19.38 -4.20 17.18
N ALA A 11 -20.68 -4.19 16.94
CA ALA A 11 -21.34 -5.18 16.09
C ALA A 11 -20.77 -5.21 14.65
N PRO A 12 -20.93 -6.30 13.89
CA PRO A 12 -20.62 -6.30 12.46
C PRO A 12 -21.37 -5.16 11.74
N GLY A 13 -20.69 -4.48 10.81
CA GLY A 13 -21.30 -3.41 10.01
C GLY A 13 -21.37 -2.03 10.66
N THR A 14 -20.80 -1.81 11.84
CA THR A 14 -20.80 -0.50 12.54
C THR A 14 -19.66 0.46 12.15
N GLY A 15 -18.99 0.22 11.01
CA GLY A 15 -17.98 1.15 10.49
C GLY A 15 -16.57 1.06 11.09
N LYS A 16 -16.20 0.03 11.86
CA LYS A 16 -14.83 -0.13 12.41
C LYS A 16 -13.73 -0.01 11.36
N THR A 17 -13.80 -0.82 10.31
CA THR A 17 -12.83 -0.79 9.19
C THR A 17 -12.88 0.54 8.43
N ALA A 18 -14.07 1.15 8.30
CA ALA A 18 -14.24 2.45 7.65
C ALA A 18 -13.55 3.57 8.45
N LEU A 19 -13.63 3.56 9.78
CA LEU A 19 -12.90 4.49 10.64
C LEU A 19 -11.38 4.34 10.48
N SER A 20 -10.87 3.10 10.45
CA SER A 20 -9.44 2.85 10.25
C SER A 20 -8.94 3.33 8.88
N LEU A 21 -9.73 3.13 7.82
CA LEU A 21 -9.42 3.65 6.49
C LEU A 21 -9.51 5.17 6.42
N ALA A 22 -10.47 5.78 7.12
CA ALA A 22 -10.55 7.24 7.23
C ALA A 22 -9.30 7.82 7.92
N VAL A 23 -8.81 7.18 8.99
CA VAL A 23 -7.54 7.55 9.64
C VAL A 23 -6.37 7.44 8.65
N SER A 24 -6.31 6.38 7.84
CA SER A 24 -5.29 6.23 6.79
C SER A 24 -5.31 7.39 5.79
N HIS A 25 -6.50 7.75 5.31
CA HIS A 25 -6.67 8.86 4.37
C HIS A 25 -6.28 10.20 4.98
N GLU A 26 -6.63 10.46 6.24
CA GLU A 26 -6.31 11.71 6.94
C GLU A 26 -4.80 11.86 7.21
N LEU A 27 -4.10 10.75 7.50
CA LEU A 27 -2.64 10.75 7.68
C LEU A 27 -1.88 11.00 6.36
N GLY A 28 -2.52 10.75 5.22
CA GLY A 28 -1.97 10.97 3.89
C GLY A 28 -0.99 9.88 3.43
N SER A 29 -0.58 9.96 2.17
CA SER A 29 0.25 8.94 1.50
C SER A 29 1.69 8.82 2.02
N ARG A 30 2.11 9.76 2.86
CA ARG A 30 3.47 9.84 3.42
C ARG A 30 3.64 9.04 4.72
N VAL A 31 2.55 8.59 5.31
CA VAL A 31 2.55 7.79 6.54
C VAL A 31 2.19 6.35 6.17
N PRO A 32 3.03 5.35 6.50
CA PRO A 32 2.71 3.96 6.21
C PRO A 32 1.43 3.52 6.92
N PHE A 33 0.50 2.92 6.18
CA PHE A 33 -0.68 2.27 6.73
C PHE A 33 -0.70 0.81 6.26
N CYS A 34 -0.60 -0.11 7.22
CA CYS A 34 -0.54 -1.55 6.95
C CYS A 34 -1.81 -2.23 7.47
N PRO A 35 -2.82 -2.50 6.62
CA PRO A 35 -3.95 -3.33 7.00
C PRO A 35 -3.58 -4.80 6.93
N MET A 36 -4.02 -5.57 7.93
CA MET A 36 -3.97 -7.03 7.94
C MET A 36 -5.22 -7.59 8.63
N VAL A 37 -5.64 -8.79 8.24
CA VAL A 37 -6.66 -9.56 8.98
C VAL A 37 -5.97 -10.53 9.92
N GLY A 38 -6.50 -10.75 11.12
CA GLY A 38 -5.92 -11.62 12.14
C GLY A 38 -5.63 -13.05 11.63
N SER A 39 -6.44 -13.58 10.72
CA SER A 39 -6.23 -14.90 10.12
C SER A 39 -5.05 -14.98 9.15
N GLU A 40 -4.51 -13.85 8.66
CA GLU A 40 -3.37 -13.84 7.73
C GLU A 40 -2.06 -14.34 8.35
N VAL A 41 -1.98 -14.40 9.69
CA VAL A 41 -0.80 -14.92 10.40
C VAL A 41 -0.58 -16.42 10.14
N TYR A 42 -1.62 -17.15 9.77
CA TYR A 42 -1.53 -18.59 9.51
C TYR A 42 -0.96 -18.84 8.12
N SER A 43 0.35 -19.09 8.06
CA SER A 43 1.07 -19.41 6.83
C SER A 43 1.68 -20.82 6.90
N SER A 44 1.73 -21.50 5.76
CA SER A 44 2.46 -22.76 5.59
C SER A 44 3.96 -22.55 5.28
N GLU A 45 4.36 -21.33 4.92
CA GLU A 45 5.73 -21.03 4.48
C GLU A 45 6.60 -20.44 5.59
N VAL A 46 6.01 -19.63 6.46
CA VAL A 46 6.71 -18.90 7.53
C VAL A 46 5.93 -18.98 8.83
N LYS A 47 6.62 -18.82 9.96
CA LYS A 47 5.97 -18.75 11.27
C LYS A 47 4.97 -17.59 11.38
N LYS A 48 3.93 -17.79 12.17
CA LYS A 48 2.91 -16.77 12.50
C LYS A 48 3.50 -15.47 13.04
N THR A 49 4.48 -15.59 13.93
CA THR A 49 5.20 -14.44 14.50
C THR A 49 6.03 -13.70 13.45
N GLU A 50 6.52 -14.37 12.41
CA GLU A 50 7.24 -13.74 11.30
C GLU A 50 6.30 -12.89 10.45
N VAL A 51 5.08 -13.38 10.18
CA VAL A 51 4.06 -12.59 9.46
C VAL A 51 3.69 -11.32 10.23
N LEU A 52 3.51 -11.41 11.55
CA LEU A 52 3.29 -10.24 12.39
C LEU A 52 4.48 -9.29 12.34
N MET A 53 5.69 -9.81 12.47
CA MET A 53 6.92 -9.02 12.44
C MET A 53 7.11 -8.26 11.12
N GLU A 54 6.81 -8.91 10.00
CA GLU A 54 6.82 -8.30 8.67
C GLU A 54 5.84 -7.12 8.60
N ASN A 55 4.61 -7.30 9.07
CA ASN A 55 3.60 -6.23 9.09
C ASN A 55 3.97 -5.08 10.04
N PHE A 56 4.58 -5.35 11.19
CA PHE A 56 5.16 -4.31 12.05
C PHE A 56 6.22 -3.51 11.32
N ARG A 57 7.15 -4.18 10.63
CA ARG A 57 8.23 -3.54 9.87
C ARG A 57 7.72 -2.71 8.70
N ARG A 58 6.63 -3.14 8.04
CA ARG A 58 5.94 -2.38 6.97
C ARG A 58 5.26 -1.12 7.50
N ALA A 59 4.74 -1.17 8.72
CA ALA A 59 4.12 -0.02 9.37
C ALA A 59 5.12 1.00 9.95
N ILE A 60 6.43 0.74 9.86
CA ILE A 60 7.47 1.67 10.35
C ILE A 60 8.19 2.27 9.14
N GLY A 61 7.96 3.56 8.91
CA GLY A 61 8.60 4.33 7.85
C GLY A 61 9.87 5.02 8.32
N LEU A 62 10.79 5.20 7.38
CA LEU A 62 12.02 5.98 7.52
C LEU A 62 12.09 6.96 6.35
N ARG A 63 12.11 8.24 6.66
CA ARG A 63 12.30 9.31 5.69
C ARG A 63 13.78 9.67 5.65
N ILE A 64 14.47 9.26 4.60
CA ILE A 64 15.88 9.56 4.40
C ILE A 64 16.00 10.82 3.56
N ARG A 65 16.79 11.79 4.04
CA ARG A 65 17.07 13.03 3.32
C ARG A 65 18.54 13.03 2.93
N GLU A 66 18.78 12.94 1.62
CA GLU A 66 20.13 12.95 1.08
C GLU A 66 20.33 14.14 0.15
N MET A 67 21.43 14.86 0.33
CA MET A 67 21.87 15.88 -0.60
C MET A 67 22.68 15.22 -1.70
N LYS A 68 22.10 15.16 -2.90
CA LYS A 68 22.79 14.61 -4.07
C LYS A 68 23.30 15.73 -4.98
N GLU A 69 24.49 15.55 -5.54
CA GLU A 69 25.01 16.38 -6.62
C GLU A 69 24.50 15.83 -7.94
N VAL A 70 23.86 16.71 -8.72
CA VAL A 70 23.07 16.30 -9.88
C VAL A 70 23.34 17.21 -11.06
N TYR A 71 23.38 16.61 -12.24
CA TYR A 71 23.38 17.30 -13.51
C TYR A 71 22.01 17.13 -14.14
N GLU A 72 21.28 18.23 -14.32
CA GLU A 72 19.93 18.23 -14.87
C GLU A 72 19.86 19.22 -16.03
N GLY A 73 19.30 18.79 -17.15
CA GLY A 73 19.19 19.63 -18.33
C GLY A 73 18.62 18.90 -19.53
N GLU A 74 18.22 19.68 -20.52
CA GLU A 74 17.92 19.20 -21.87
C GLU A 74 19.21 18.76 -22.55
N VAL A 75 19.22 17.56 -23.13
CA VAL A 75 20.33 17.02 -23.89
C VAL A 75 20.41 17.76 -25.23
N THR A 76 21.50 18.49 -25.42
CA THR A 76 21.82 19.21 -26.66
C THR A 76 22.81 18.45 -27.54
N GLU A 77 23.62 17.60 -26.93
CA GLU A 77 24.64 16.81 -27.61
C GLU A 77 24.83 15.49 -26.86
N LEU A 78 24.98 14.39 -27.60
CA LEU A 78 25.27 13.06 -27.09
C LEU A 78 26.24 12.38 -28.05
N THR A 79 27.54 12.54 -27.82
CA THR A 79 28.59 12.09 -28.74
C THR A 79 29.53 11.11 -28.03
N PRO A 80 29.51 9.81 -28.34
CA PRO A 80 30.48 8.86 -27.82
C PRO A 80 31.85 9.03 -28.50
N GLU A 81 32.92 9.12 -27.72
CA GLU A 81 34.29 9.15 -28.23
C GLU A 81 34.90 7.73 -28.20
N GLU A 82 35.15 7.19 -29.38
CA GLU A 82 35.74 5.87 -29.60
C GLU A 82 37.27 5.94 -29.67
N ALA A 83 37.97 5.00 -29.04
CA ALA A 83 39.40 4.80 -29.24
C ALA A 83 39.72 3.38 -29.71
N GLU A 84 40.90 3.24 -30.32
CA GLU A 84 41.42 1.93 -30.72
C GLU A 84 41.73 1.07 -29.50
N ASN A 85 41.30 -0.19 -29.59
CA ASN A 85 41.35 -1.14 -28.49
C ASN A 85 42.82 -1.56 -28.21
N PRO A 86 43.41 -1.29 -27.03
CA PRO A 86 44.81 -1.62 -26.75
C PRO A 86 45.11 -3.13 -26.77
N LEU A 87 44.09 -3.97 -26.71
CA LEU A 87 44.16 -5.44 -26.63
C LEU A 87 43.99 -6.17 -27.98
N GLY A 88 43.98 -5.45 -29.11
CA GLY A 88 44.10 -6.05 -30.45
C GLY A 88 42.89 -6.86 -30.95
N GLY A 89 41.75 -6.80 -30.28
CA GLY A 89 40.49 -7.39 -30.74
C GLY A 89 39.74 -6.49 -31.72
N TYR A 90 39.08 -7.07 -32.73
CA TYR A 90 38.18 -6.34 -33.64
C TYR A 90 37.01 -5.74 -32.85
N GLY A 91 37.08 -4.44 -32.58
CA GLY A 91 36.00 -3.68 -31.94
C GLY A 91 36.51 -2.34 -31.44
N LYS A 92 35.76 -1.26 -31.72
CA LYS A 92 36.02 0.07 -31.16
C LYS A 92 35.54 0.10 -29.71
N THR A 93 36.35 0.64 -28.81
CA THR A 93 35.99 0.78 -27.39
C THR A 93 35.66 2.24 -27.11
N ILE A 94 34.50 2.49 -26.50
CA ILE A 94 34.09 3.84 -26.09
C ILE A 94 34.94 4.22 -24.87
N THR A 95 35.65 5.35 -24.95
CA THR A 95 36.52 5.82 -23.87
C THR A 95 35.84 6.81 -22.94
N HIS A 96 34.95 7.64 -23.49
CA HIS A 96 34.09 8.54 -22.73
C HIS A 96 32.97 9.04 -23.63
N VAL A 97 31.94 9.64 -23.03
CA VAL A 97 30.82 10.24 -23.76
C VAL A 97 30.74 11.71 -23.45
N VAL A 98 30.67 12.53 -24.49
CA VAL A 98 30.44 13.97 -24.36
C VAL A 98 28.94 14.21 -24.38
N VAL A 99 28.42 14.77 -23.28
CA VAL A 99 27.01 15.15 -23.14
C VAL A 99 26.89 16.64 -22.94
N GLY A 100 26.20 17.33 -23.84
CA GLY A 100 25.85 18.74 -23.68
C GLY A 100 24.51 18.86 -22.97
N LEU A 101 24.46 19.52 -21.82
CA LEU A 101 23.22 19.79 -21.07
C LEU A 101 22.89 21.27 -21.05
N LYS A 102 21.61 21.59 -21.25
CA LYS A 102 21.07 22.95 -21.29
C LYS A 102 19.99 23.15 -20.24
N THR A 103 20.04 24.28 -19.55
CA THR A 103 18.97 24.79 -18.70
C THR A 103 18.61 26.22 -19.12
N THR A 104 17.62 26.81 -18.43
CA THR A 104 17.25 28.22 -18.62
C THR A 104 18.37 29.22 -18.26
N LYS A 105 19.32 28.85 -17.39
CA LYS A 105 20.44 29.73 -17.02
C LYS A 105 21.66 29.59 -17.93
N GLY A 106 21.89 28.42 -18.51
CA GLY A 106 23.10 28.20 -19.30
C GLY A 106 23.26 26.76 -19.77
N THR A 107 24.36 26.52 -20.48
CA THR A 107 24.75 25.23 -21.04
C THR A 107 26.05 24.73 -20.42
N LYS A 108 26.21 23.42 -20.34
CA LYS A 108 27.45 22.78 -19.86
C LYS A 108 27.70 21.49 -20.63
N HIS A 109 28.93 21.32 -21.13
CA HIS A 109 29.38 20.06 -21.71
C HIS A 109 30.06 19.23 -20.62
N LEU A 110 29.69 17.95 -20.54
CA LEU A 110 30.19 16.99 -19.57
C LEU A 110 30.90 15.87 -20.32
N LYS A 111 32.04 15.44 -19.78
CA LYS A 111 32.69 14.18 -20.18
C LYS A 111 32.32 13.13 -19.16
N LEU A 112 31.52 12.15 -19.58
CA LEU A 112 30.99 11.08 -18.75
C LEU A 112 31.74 9.77 -19.02
N ASP A 113 31.81 8.92 -17.99
CA ASP A 113 32.42 7.60 -18.07
C ASP A 113 31.65 6.69 -19.05
N PRO A 114 32.32 5.74 -19.75
CA PRO A 114 31.66 4.79 -20.64
C PRO A 114 30.50 4.03 -20.01
N SER A 115 30.54 3.72 -18.71
CA SER A 115 29.45 3.04 -18.00
C SER A 115 28.15 3.84 -17.99
N ILE A 116 28.24 5.18 -18.01
CA ILE A 116 27.08 6.07 -18.07
C ILE A 116 26.44 6.03 -19.47
N TYR A 117 27.22 5.75 -20.52
CA TYR A 117 26.69 5.55 -21.87
C TYR A 117 25.70 4.39 -21.95
N GLU A 118 26.02 3.27 -21.31
CA GLU A 118 25.13 2.12 -21.25
C GLU A 118 23.82 2.47 -20.54
N SER A 119 23.89 3.31 -19.50
CA SER A 119 22.72 3.80 -18.79
C SER A 119 21.87 4.75 -19.64
N LEU A 120 22.50 5.65 -20.39
CA LEU A 120 21.84 6.54 -21.36
C LEU A 120 21.12 5.73 -22.46
N GLN A 121 21.76 4.67 -22.97
CA GLN A 121 21.15 3.78 -23.96
C GLN A 121 19.98 2.98 -23.39
N ARG A 122 20.12 2.47 -22.15
CA ARG A 122 19.06 1.71 -21.47
C ARG A 122 17.80 2.56 -21.24
N GLU A 123 17.98 3.83 -20.88
CA GLU A 123 16.93 4.83 -20.71
C GLU A 123 16.43 5.42 -22.04
N LYS A 124 17.01 5.00 -23.18
CA LYS A 124 16.69 5.49 -24.54
C LYS A 124 16.75 7.02 -24.67
N VAL A 125 17.77 7.61 -24.08
CA VAL A 125 17.96 9.07 -24.08
C VAL A 125 18.34 9.57 -25.47
N ASN A 126 17.61 10.57 -25.95
CA ASN A 126 17.86 11.25 -27.22
C ASN A 126 18.15 12.74 -27.02
N VAL A 127 18.74 13.37 -28.04
CA VAL A 127 18.86 14.83 -28.11
C VAL A 127 17.46 15.45 -28.09
N GLY A 128 17.27 16.45 -27.23
CA GLY A 128 15.97 17.08 -26.94
C GLY A 128 15.25 16.51 -25.71
N ASP A 129 15.77 15.46 -25.07
CA ASP A 129 15.20 14.96 -23.82
C ASP A 129 15.74 15.72 -22.61
N VAL A 130 14.90 15.92 -21.59
CA VAL A 130 15.34 16.38 -20.28
C VAL A 130 15.76 15.18 -19.45
N ILE A 131 17.00 15.18 -18.99
CA ILE A 131 17.56 14.10 -18.18
C ILE A 131 18.09 14.60 -16.85
N TYR A 132 18.19 13.65 -15.93
CA TYR A 132 18.82 13.80 -14.65
C TYR A 132 19.94 12.77 -14.51
N VAL A 133 21.15 13.22 -14.17
CA VAL A 133 22.32 12.38 -13.94
C VAL A 133 22.86 12.63 -12.54
N GLU A 134 22.96 11.59 -11.72
CA GLU A 134 23.56 11.66 -10.39
C GLU A 134 25.09 11.60 -10.49
N ALA A 135 25.78 12.59 -9.91
CA ALA A 135 27.23 12.75 -10.07
C ALA A 135 28.05 11.60 -9.48
N ASN A 136 27.58 10.98 -8.38
CA ASN A 136 28.33 9.94 -7.66
C ASN A 136 28.08 8.53 -8.21
N SER A 137 26.83 8.22 -8.56
CA SER A 137 26.45 6.87 -9.00
C SER A 137 26.49 6.71 -10.52
N GLY A 138 26.49 7.81 -11.28
CA GLY A 138 26.34 7.78 -12.74
C GLY A 138 24.94 7.35 -13.18
N ALA A 139 23.98 7.20 -12.25
CA ALA A 139 22.62 6.82 -12.57
C ALA A 139 21.93 7.92 -13.38
N VAL A 140 21.32 7.51 -14.49
CA VAL A 140 20.62 8.39 -15.43
C VAL A 140 19.12 8.09 -15.36
N LYS A 141 18.30 9.14 -15.42
CA LYS A 141 16.85 9.02 -15.56
C LYS A 141 16.34 9.99 -16.61
N ARG A 142 15.57 9.48 -17.58
CA ARG A 142 14.83 10.32 -18.55
C ARG A 142 13.60 10.91 -17.85
N VAL A 143 13.48 12.24 -17.84
CA VAL A 143 12.33 12.95 -17.23
C VAL A 143 11.21 13.11 -18.25
N GLY A 144 11.55 13.41 -19.50
CA GLY A 144 10.58 13.60 -20.57
C GLY A 144 11.20 14.32 -21.76
N ARG A 145 10.39 14.61 -22.77
CA ARG A 145 10.79 15.37 -23.96
C ARG A 145 10.74 16.87 -23.65
N SER A 146 11.69 17.67 -24.11
CA SER A 146 11.64 19.12 -23.87
C SER A 146 10.49 19.79 -24.63
N ASP A 147 9.76 20.70 -23.97
CA ASP A 147 8.68 21.51 -24.58
C ASP A 147 9.12 22.24 -25.86
N ALA A 148 10.42 22.54 -25.99
CA ALA A 148 10.96 23.18 -27.20
C ALA A 148 10.80 22.32 -28.47
N TYR A 149 10.57 21.02 -28.30
CA TYR A 149 10.38 20.05 -29.36
C TYR A 149 8.92 19.59 -29.50
N ALA A 150 7.99 20.16 -28.72
CA ALA A 150 6.57 19.91 -28.89
C ALA A 150 6.11 20.54 -30.22
N THR A 151 5.91 19.72 -31.26
CA THR A 151 5.29 20.16 -32.51
C THR A 151 3.81 19.87 -32.49
N GLU A 152 2.98 20.77 -33.05
CA GLU A 152 1.51 20.62 -33.09
C GLU A 152 1.01 19.40 -33.89
N PHE A 153 1.91 18.68 -34.58
CA PHE A 153 1.61 17.56 -35.46
C PHE A 153 2.15 16.21 -34.97
N ASP A 154 2.78 16.17 -33.79
CA ASP A 154 3.33 14.93 -33.26
C ASP A 154 2.24 14.08 -32.62
N LEU A 155 1.98 12.91 -33.21
CA LEU A 155 1.00 11.92 -32.71
C LEU A 155 1.59 11.06 -31.57
N GLU A 156 2.84 11.31 -31.17
CA GLU A 156 3.52 10.57 -30.11
C GLU A 156 3.05 11.03 -28.72
N ALA A 157 2.63 10.07 -27.90
CA ALA A 157 2.23 10.28 -26.51
C ALA A 157 3.45 10.41 -25.57
N GLU A 158 4.41 11.27 -25.91
CA GLU A 158 5.53 11.57 -25.03
C GLU A 158 5.13 12.59 -23.95
N GLU A 159 5.68 12.43 -22.75
CA GLU A 159 5.51 13.38 -21.66
C GLU A 159 6.45 14.58 -21.90
N TYR A 160 5.87 15.72 -22.28
CA TYR A 160 6.60 16.96 -22.50
C TYR A 160 6.82 17.71 -21.19
N VAL A 161 8.06 18.13 -20.98
CA VAL A 161 8.52 18.79 -19.76
C VAL A 161 9.29 20.08 -20.08
N PRO A 162 9.13 21.13 -19.25
CA PRO A 162 9.80 22.39 -19.48
C PRO A 162 11.30 22.28 -19.19
N LEU A 163 12.07 23.14 -19.85
CA LEU A 163 13.50 23.33 -19.58
C LEU A 163 13.74 23.58 -18.07
N PRO A 164 14.67 22.84 -17.45
CA PRO A 164 14.96 23.00 -16.02
C PRO A 164 15.37 24.43 -15.66
N LYS A 165 14.92 24.86 -14.47
CA LYS A 165 15.31 26.16 -13.89
C LYS A 165 16.60 26.03 -13.09
N GLY A 166 17.42 27.08 -13.17
CA GLY A 166 18.69 27.16 -12.43
C GLY A 166 19.86 26.56 -13.19
N ASP A 167 20.95 26.32 -12.48
CA ASP A 167 22.22 25.86 -13.04
C ASP A 167 22.16 24.36 -13.42
N VAL A 168 22.88 23.97 -14.46
CA VAL A 168 22.97 22.57 -14.93
C VAL A 168 23.46 21.65 -13.80
N HIS A 169 24.50 22.10 -13.09
CA HIS A 169 25.03 21.40 -11.92
C HIS A 169 24.43 22.02 -10.66
N LYS A 170 23.72 21.23 -9.87
CA LYS A 170 23.09 21.70 -8.63
C LYS A 170 23.09 20.61 -7.56
N LYS A 171 22.96 21.05 -6.31
CA LYS A 171 22.70 20.17 -5.18
C LYS A 171 21.20 20.06 -5.00
N LYS A 172 20.67 18.84 -5.07
CA LYS A 172 19.23 18.56 -4.92
C LYS A 172 19.04 17.69 -3.68
N GLU A 173 18.18 18.16 -2.78
CA GLU A 173 17.71 17.33 -1.67
C GLU A 173 16.76 16.28 -2.23
N ILE A 174 17.09 15.01 -2.04
CA ILE A 174 16.24 13.89 -2.38
C ILE A 174 15.70 13.33 -1.07
N VAL A 175 14.38 13.32 -0.98
CA VAL A 175 13.66 12.71 0.13
C VAL A 175 13.16 11.35 -0.35
N GLN A 176 13.60 10.29 0.32
CA GLN A 176 13.16 8.94 0.04
C GLN A 176 12.46 8.37 1.28
N ASP A 177 11.21 7.97 1.11
CA ASP A 177 10.45 7.26 2.14
C ASP A 177 10.59 5.76 1.89
N VAL A 178 11.14 5.03 2.87
CA VAL A 178 11.30 3.56 2.85
C VAL A 178 10.75 2.97 4.13
N THR A 179 10.23 1.74 4.09
CA THR A 179 9.87 1.03 5.34
C THR A 179 11.03 0.20 5.86
N LEU A 180 11.01 -0.16 7.14
CA LEU A 180 11.99 -1.10 7.68
C LEU A 180 11.91 -2.46 6.98
N ASN A 181 10.71 -2.85 6.52
CA ASN A 181 10.54 -4.09 5.79
C ASN A 181 11.25 -4.06 4.42
N ASP A 182 11.23 -2.91 3.73
CA ASP A 182 11.92 -2.77 2.44
C ASP A 182 13.43 -2.95 2.61
N LEU A 183 13.99 -2.40 3.70
CA LEU A 183 15.39 -2.61 4.07
C LEU A 183 15.67 -4.07 4.43
N ASP A 184 14.80 -4.71 5.22
CA ASP A 184 14.93 -6.12 5.59
C ASP A 184 14.95 -7.02 4.34
N VAL A 185 14.02 -6.82 3.40
CA VAL A 185 13.89 -7.62 2.17
C VAL A 185 15.06 -7.37 1.21
N ALA A 186 15.46 -6.11 1.01
CA ALA A 186 16.56 -5.77 0.12
C ALA A 186 17.90 -6.39 0.55
N ASN A 187 18.14 -6.48 1.86
CA ASN A 187 19.36 -7.11 2.40
C ASN A 187 19.26 -8.64 2.50
N ALA A 188 18.06 -9.19 2.73
CA ALA A 188 17.86 -10.64 2.76
C ALA A 188 17.94 -11.29 1.37
N ARG A 189 17.56 -10.54 0.33
CA ARG A 189 17.64 -10.94 -1.08
C ARG A 189 18.26 -9.82 -1.91
N PRO A 190 19.59 -9.72 -1.97
CA PRO A 190 20.23 -8.72 -2.82
C PRO A 190 19.83 -8.95 -4.28
N GLN A 191 19.00 -8.05 -4.82
CA GLN A 191 18.69 -8.03 -6.25
C GLN A 191 19.93 -7.49 -6.98
N GLY A 192 20.65 -8.34 -7.70
CA GLY A 192 21.82 -7.88 -8.48
C GLY A 192 23.01 -8.83 -8.56
N GLY A 193 22.95 -10.04 -7.97
CA GLY A 193 23.99 -11.04 -8.25
C GLY A 193 23.92 -11.48 -9.73
N GLN A 194 25.05 -11.43 -10.45
CA GLN A 194 25.20 -11.94 -11.83
C GLN A 194 25.26 -13.49 -11.90
N ASP A 195 24.94 -14.19 -10.82
CA ASP A 195 25.03 -15.63 -10.77
C ASP A 195 23.82 -16.30 -11.44
N ILE A 196 24.06 -17.36 -12.21
CA ILE A 196 23.01 -18.15 -12.89
C ILE A 196 21.93 -18.63 -11.89
N MET A 197 22.30 -18.79 -10.62
CA MET A 197 21.40 -19.19 -9.53
C MET A 197 20.46 -18.07 -9.05
N SER A 198 20.85 -16.79 -9.11
CA SER A 198 19.99 -15.65 -8.76
C SER A 198 18.95 -15.40 -9.87
N LEU A 199 19.33 -15.58 -11.14
CA LEU A 199 18.44 -15.50 -12.30
C LEU A 199 17.39 -16.62 -12.30
N MET A 200 17.79 -17.84 -11.90
CA MET A 200 16.86 -18.97 -11.79
C MET A 200 15.88 -18.80 -10.62
N ASN A 201 16.33 -18.23 -9.49
CA ASN A 201 15.46 -17.87 -8.37
C ASN A 201 14.53 -16.69 -8.67
N GLN A 202 14.89 -15.79 -9.61
CA GLN A 202 14.00 -14.74 -10.12
C GLN A 202 12.92 -15.26 -11.07
N MET A 203 13.15 -16.39 -11.76
CA MET A 203 12.16 -17.03 -12.65
C MET A 203 11.20 -17.97 -11.91
N GLY A 204 11.50 -18.38 -10.68
CA GLY A 204 10.60 -19.15 -9.82
C GLY A 204 9.59 -18.27 -9.07
N LYS A 205 8.47 -18.85 -8.61
CA LYS A 205 7.58 -18.15 -7.68
C LYS A 205 8.39 -17.78 -6.42
N PRO A 206 8.42 -16.50 -6.00
CA PRO A 206 9.15 -16.10 -4.81
C PRO A 206 8.47 -16.73 -3.58
N LYS A 207 9.09 -17.77 -3.00
CA LYS A 207 8.67 -18.30 -1.70
C LYS A 207 8.86 -17.22 -0.63
N LYS A 208 8.05 -17.16 0.42
CA LYS A 208 8.40 -16.35 1.59
C LYS A 208 9.57 -17.01 2.33
N THR A 209 10.57 -16.21 2.72
CA THR A 209 11.71 -16.67 3.52
C THR A 209 11.75 -15.88 4.81
N GLU A 210 11.91 -16.58 5.93
CA GLU A 210 12.07 -15.93 7.23
C GLU A 210 13.33 -15.07 7.25
N ILE A 211 13.19 -13.84 7.75
CA ILE A 211 14.33 -12.93 7.91
C ILE A 211 14.95 -13.18 9.28
N THR A 212 16.24 -13.45 9.31
CA THR A 212 16.94 -13.77 10.57
C THR A 212 16.95 -12.56 11.52
N GLU A 213 16.84 -12.85 12.82
CA GLU A 213 16.91 -11.82 13.86
C GLU A 213 18.25 -11.06 13.85
N LYS A 214 19.35 -11.73 13.47
CA LYS A 214 20.67 -11.09 13.35
C LYS A 214 20.67 -9.98 12.29
N LEU A 215 20.10 -10.25 11.11
CA LEU A 215 20.00 -9.26 10.04
C LEU A 215 19.14 -8.07 10.48
N ARG A 216 18.01 -8.33 11.15
CA ARG A 216 17.13 -7.27 11.69
C ARG A 216 17.82 -6.41 12.74
N GLN A 217 18.65 -7.02 13.60
CA GLN A 217 19.44 -6.28 14.60
C GLN A 217 20.50 -5.41 13.94
N GLU A 218 21.15 -5.89 12.88
CA GLU A 218 22.11 -5.12 12.11
C GLU A 218 21.44 -3.92 11.41
N ILE A 219 20.30 -4.14 10.74
CA ILE A 219 19.51 -3.08 10.11
C ILE A 219 19.08 -2.05 11.16
N ASN A 220 18.58 -2.49 12.32
CA ASN A 220 18.20 -1.58 13.40
C ASN A 220 19.38 -0.72 13.88
N ARG A 221 20.60 -1.26 13.95
CA ARG A 221 21.80 -0.48 14.32
C ARG A 221 22.12 0.58 13.27
N VAL A 222 22.03 0.24 11.99
CA VAL A 222 22.25 1.19 10.89
C VAL A 222 21.19 2.29 10.90
N VAL A 223 19.92 1.93 11.06
CA VAL A 223 18.81 2.88 11.15
C VAL A 223 18.97 3.82 12.33
N SER A 224 19.29 3.30 13.52
CA SER A 224 19.57 4.15 14.69
C SER A 224 20.70 5.13 14.44
N LYS A 225 21.77 4.71 13.76
CA LYS A 225 22.87 5.59 13.39
C LYS A 225 22.42 6.71 12.43
N TYR A 226 21.57 6.41 11.45
CA TYR A 226 21.03 7.42 10.54
C TYR A 226 20.11 8.42 11.24
N LEU A 227 19.31 7.96 12.22
CA LEU A 227 18.50 8.82 13.06
C LEU A 227 19.37 9.74 13.94
N GLU A 228 20.41 9.19 14.59
CA GLU A 228 21.34 9.95 15.43
C GLU A 228 22.14 11.00 14.64
N GLN A 229 22.49 10.68 13.38
CA GLN A 229 23.19 11.60 12.48
C GLN A 229 22.27 12.65 11.83
N GLY A 230 20.95 12.53 12.01
CA GLY A 230 19.97 13.43 11.38
C GLY A 230 19.84 13.26 9.85
N ILE A 231 20.33 12.15 9.30
CA ILE A 231 20.22 11.80 7.88
C ILE A 231 18.82 11.26 7.58
N ALA A 232 18.21 10.61 8.57
CA ALA A 232 16.88 10.05 8.47
C ALA A 232 15.96 10.49 9.61
N GLU A 233 14.67 10.50 9.34
CA GLU A 233 13.60 10.77 10.29
C GLU A 233 12.68 9.55 10.38
N LEU A 234 12.33 9.13 11.59
CA LEU A 234 11.37 8.04 11.79
C LEU A 234 9.95 8.56 11.52
N VAL A 235 9.21 7.84 10.68
CA VAL A 235 7.80 8.09 10.40
C VAL A 235 6.99 6.92 10.98
N PRO A 236 6.47 7.03 12.21
CA PRO A 236 5.63 5.99 12.79
C PRO A 236 4.32 5.89 12.00
N GLY A 237 4.09 4.74 11.38
CA GLY A 237 2.85 4.45 10.68
C GLY A 237 1.80 3.82 11.57
N VAL A 238 0.80 3.22 10.92
CA VAL A 238 -0.31 2.54 11.57
C VAL A 238 -0.37 1.09 11.09
N LEU A 239 -0.37 0.16 12.04
CA LEU A 239 -0.71 -1.24 11.80
C LEU A 239 -2.17 -1.46 12.19
N PHE A 240 -3.02 -1.75 11.21
CA PHE A 240 -4.42 -2.06 11.44
C PHE A 240 -4.64 -3.57 11.37
N ILE A 241 -5.08 -4.19 12.47
CA ILE A 241 -5.40 -5.62 12.55
C ILE A 241 -6.92 -5.77 12.69
N ASP A 242 -7.59 -6.16 11.60
CA ASP A 242 -9.00 -6.54 11.64
C ASP A 242 -9.17 -7.96 12.17
N GLU A 243 -10.34 -8.25 12.76
CA GLU A 243 -10.65 -9.55 13.35
C GLU A 243 -9.57 -10.07 14.32
N VAL A 244 -9.07 -9.20 15.22
CA VAL A 244 -7.97 -9.53 16.14
C VAL A 244 -8.23 -10.77 17.02
N HIS A 245 -9.50 -11.10 17.28
CA HIS A 245 -9.91 -12.30 18.01
C HIS A 245 -9.55 -13.63 17.32
N MET A 246 -9.10 -13.57 16.06
CA MET A 246 -8.56 -14.72 15.33
C MET A 246 -7.09 -14.99 15.65
N LEU A 247 -6.39 -14.08 16.33
CA LEU A 247 -5.02 -14.30 16.78
C LEU A 247 -4.97 -15.24 17.98
N ASP A 248 -3.92 -16.04 18.05
CA ASP A 248 -3.66 -16.94 19.18
C ASP A 248 -2.79 -16.31 20.28
N LEU A 249 -2.63 -17.05 21.39
CA LEU A 249 -1.86 -16.59 22.55
C LEU A 249 -0.40 -16.26 22.20
N GLU A 250 0.23 -17.00 21.28
CA GLU A 250 1.61 -16.74 20.85
C GLU A 250 1.72 -15.40 20.09
N CYS A 251 0.75 -15.11 19.23
CA CYS A 251 0.63 -13.83 18.54
C CYS A 251 0.47 -12.67 19.52
N PHE A 252 -0.38 -12.81 20.54
CA PHE A 252 -0.56 -11.79 21.57
C PHE A 252 0.69 -11.57 22.43
N ALA A 253 1.40 -12.64 22.80
CA ALA A 253 2.67 -12.52 23.50
C ALA A 253 3.72 -11.75 22.67
N TYR A 254 3.77 -12.01 21.35
CA TYR A 254 4.60 -11.24 20.45
C TYR A 254 4.18 -9.77 20.37
N LEU A 255 2.88 -9.49 20.22
CA LEU A 255 2.33 -8.12 20.15
C LEU A 255 2.69 -7.30 21.40
N ASN A 256 2.53 -7.87 22.59
CA ASN A 256 2.90 -7.22 23.85
C ASN A 256 4.37 -6.78 23.87
N ARG A 257 5.27 -7.69 23.48
CA ARG A 257 6.71 -7.39 23.39
C ARG A 257 7.01 -6.35 22.31
N ALA A 258 6.35 -6.45 21.15
CA ALA A 258 6.58 -5.52 20.04
C ALA A 258 6.13 -4.09 20.39
N LEU A 259 5.02 -3.95 21.12
CA LEU A 259 4.50 -2.67 21.59
C LEU A 259 5.44 -1.97 22.59
N GLU A 260 6.32 -2.69 23.28
CA GLU A 260 7.31 -2.10 24.18
C GLU A 260 8.47 -1.40 23.45
N SER A 261 8.62 -1.65 22.15
CA SER A 261 9.66 -1.01 21.34
C SER A 261 9.39 0.48 21.13
N ASN A 262 10.43 1.30 21.25
CA ASN A 262 10.34 2.73 20.93
C ASN A 262 10.04 3.01 19.45
N LEU A 263 10.33 2.06 18.57
CA LEU A 263 10.07 2.14 17.14
C LEU A 263 8.69 1.56 16.77
N ALA A 264 7.87 1.15 17.74
CA ALA A 264 6.59 0.51 17.47
C ALA A 264 5.63 1.48 16.74
N PRO A 265 4.95 1.03 15.67
CA PRO A 265 3.90 1.80 15.04
C PRO A 265 2.68 1.90 15.96
N ILE A 266 1.74 2.77 15.61
CA ILE A 266 0.44 2.79 16.27
C ILE A 266 -0.32 1.53 15.84
N VAL A 267 -0.77 0.72 16.81
CA VAL A 267 -1.54 -0.50 16.51
C VAL A 267 -3.02 -0.23 16.74
N VAL A 268 -3.82 -0.39 15.68
CA VAL A 268 -5.28 -0.31 15.72
C VAL A 268 -5.84 -1.72 15.54
N LEU A 269 -6.51 -2.22 16.56
CA LEU A 269 -7.14 -3.53 16.60
C LEU A 269 -8.64 -3.37 16.37
N ALA A 270 -9.27 -4.27 15.62
CA ALA A 270 -10.72 -4.31 15.49
C ALA A 270 -11.28 -5.70 15.83
N THR A 271 -12.40 -5.70 16.55
CA THR A 271 -13.13 -6.92 16.89
C THR A 271 -14.64 -6.68 16.88
N ASN A 272 -15.38 -7.71 16.49
CA ASN A 272 -16.83 -7.77 16.56
C ASN A 272 -17.32 -8.77 17.63
N ARG A 273 -16.40 -9.39 18.38
CA ARG A 273 -16.71 -10.35 19.44
C ARG A 273 -16.83 -9.66 20.81
N GLY A 274 -17.79 -10.14 21.60
CA GLY A 274 -17.90 -9.85 23.05
C GLY A 274 -17.02 -10.82 23.83
N MET A 275 -17.59 -11.62 24.73
CA MET A 275 -16.85 -12.69 25.43
C MET A 275 -16.66 -13.91 24.52
N CYS A 276 -15.41 -14.23 24.17
CA CYS A 276 -15.06 -15.45 23.44
C CYS A 276 -13.76 -16.06 23.97
N GLU A 277 -13.47 -17.29 23.55
CA GLU A 277 -12.20 -17.95 23.85
C GLU A 277 -11.07 -17.26 23.08
N ILE A 278 -9.90 -17.17 23.73
CA ILE A 278 -8.67 -16.77 23.06
C ILE A 278 -8.25 -17.94 22.19
N HIS A 279 -8.04 -17.70 20.90
CA HIS A 279 -7.75 -18.76 19.93
C HIS A 279 -6.55 -19.62 20.38
N GLY A 280 -6.70 -20.94 20.31
CA GLY A 280 -5.68 -21.90 20.76
C GLY A 280 -5.67 -22.15 22.28
N THR A 281 -6.66 -21.67 23.04
CA THR A 281 -6.80 -21.90 24.48
C THR A 281 -8.25 -22.11 24.89
N ASP A 282 -8.48 -22.65 26.09
CA ASP A 282 -9.82 -22.77 26.70
C ASP A 282 -10.19 -21.51 27.55
N PHE A 283 -9.36 -20.47 27.52
CA PHE A 283 -9.57 -19.27 28.33
C PHE A 283 -10.51 -18.29 27.63
N ARG A 284 -11.62 -17.96 28.28
CA ARG A 284 -12.55 -16.92 27.82
C ARG A 284 -12.12 -15.55 28.30
N SER A 285 -12.07 -14.59 27.39
CA SER A 285 -11.69 -13.21 27.67
C SER A 285 -12.56 -12.22 26.90
N PRO A 286 -12.74 -10.98 27.39
CA PRO A 286 -13.36 -9.92 26.59
C PRO A 286 -12.64 -9.78 25.25
N HIS A 287 -13.42 -9.74 24.19
CA HIS A 287 -12.98 -9.57 22.81
C HIS A 287 -12.06 -10.68 22.26
N GLY A 288 -11.83 -11.77 23.01
CA GLY A 288 -10.86 -12.80 22.66
C GLY A 288 -9.41 -12.34 22.79
N ILE A 289 -9.16 -11.32 23.62
CA ILE A 289 -7.83 -10.71 23.81
C ILE A 289 -7.37 -10.96 25.25
N PRO A 290 -6.12 -11.34 25.50
CA PRO A 290 -5.55 -11.42 26.84
C PRO A 290 -5.67 -10.11 27.64
N VAL A 291 -5.96 -10.20 28.94
CA VAL A 291 -6.23 -9.04 29.81
C VAL A 291 -5.04 -8.08 29.87
N ASP A 292 -3.82 -8.61 29.86
CA ASP A 292 -2.56 -7.86 29.85
C ASP A 292 -2.40 -6.97 28.62
N LEU A 293 -2.89 -7.38 27.45
CA LEU A 293 -2.93 -6.53 26.26
C LEU A 293 -4.12 -5.56 26.30
N LEU A 294 -5.28 -5.99 26.82
CA LEU A 294 -6.45 -5.12 26.99
C LEU A 294 -6.15 -3.92 27.88
N ASP A 295 -5.38 -4.10 28.97
CA ASP A 295 -4.97 -3.01 29.87
C ASP A 295 -4.10 -1.96 29.16
N ARG A 296 -3.48 -2.31 28.03
CA ARG A 296 -2.69 -1.40 27.17
C ARG A 296 -3.53 -0.73 26.07
N CYS A 297 -4.78 -1.13 25.92
CA CYS A 297 -5.67 -0.67 24.85
C CYS A 297 -6.56 0.50 25.28
N MET A 298 -6.64 1.53 24.44
CA MET A 298 -7.74 2.48 24.49
C MET A 298 -8.93 1.89 23.72
N ILE A 299 -10.04 1.61 24.41
CA ILE A 299 -11.21 0.96 23.80
C ILE A 299 -12.20 2.01 23.29
N ILE A 300 -12.49 1.99 22.00
CA ILE A 300 -13.55 2.77 21.36
C ILE A 300 -14.66 1.82 20.94
N ARG A 301 -15.88 2.09 21.42
CA ARG A 301 -17.07 1.32 21.06
C ARG A 301 -17.85 2.03 19.95
N THR A 302 -18.07 1.32 18.87
CA THR A 302 -19.00 1.71 17.80
C THR A 302 -20.43 1.27 18.16
N GLN A 303 -21.41 2.08 17.77
CA GLN A 303 -22.83 1.82 18.01
C GLN A 303 -23.54 1.39 16.72
N PRO A 304 -24.64 0.64 16.81
CA PRO A 304 -25.50 0.39 15.65
C PRO A 304 -26.06 1.70 15.08
N TYR A 305 -26.20 1.76 13.77
CA TYR A 305 -26.83 2.89 13.09
C TYR A 305 -28.35 2.90 13.30
N SER A 306 -28.90 4.10 13.42
CA SER A 306 -30.34 4.38 13.30
C SER A 306 -30.83 4.21 11.85
N LEU A 307 -32.14 4.11 11.66
CA LEU A 307 -32.74 4.01 10.32
C LEU A 307 -32.40 5.22 9.44
N GLU A 308 -32.34 6.42 10.03
CA GLU A 308 -31.98 7.65 9.33
C GLU A 308 -30.53 7.62 8.84
N GLU A 309 -29.60 7.16 9.69
CA GLU A 309 -28.19 6.99 9.32
C GLU A 309 -28.01 5.91 8.27
N VAL A 310 -28.75 4.79 8.35
CA VAL A 310 -28.75 3.74 7.32
C VAL A 310 -29.20 4.31 5.97
N ALA A 311 -30.28 5.09 5.94
CA ALA A 311 -30.74 5.75 4.72
C ALA A 311 -29.67 6.69 4.14
N GLN A 312 -29.01 7.50 4.97
CA GLN A 312 -27.94 8.39 4.52
C GLN A 312 -26.75 7.61 3.93
N ILE A 313 -26.31 6.53 4.60
CA ILE A 313 -25.22 5.68 4.11
C ILE A 313 -25.58 5.06 2.76
N LEU A 314 -26.81 4.55 2.61
CA LEU A 314 -27.27 3.94 1.37
C LEU A 314 -27.42 4.96 0.23
N ALA A 315 -27.84 6.18 0.53
CA ALA A 315 -27.90 7.27 -0.45
C ALA A 315 -26.51 7.63 -0.98
N ILE A 316 -25.51 7.78 -0.08
CA ILE A 316 -24.11 8.01 -0.47
C ILE A 316 -23.60 6.85 -1.32
N ARG A 317 -23.91 5.61 -0.92
CA ARG A 317 -23.48 4.42 -1.66
C ARG A 317 -24.08 4.36 -3.06
N ALA A 318 -25.38 4.62 -3.20
CA ALA A 318 -26.06 4.67 -4.49
C ALA A 318 -25.48 5.76 -5.40
N GLN A 319 -25.15 6.94 -4.85
CA GLN A 319 -24.49 8.00 -5.61
C GLN A 319 -23.11 7.58 -6.12
N ILE A 320 -22.29 6.93 -5.30
CA ILE A 320 -20.98 6.41 -5.70
C ILE A 320 -21.11 5.36 -6.81
N GLU A 321 -22.14 4.51 -6.75
CA GLU A 321 -22.41 3.48 -7.75
C GLU A 321 -23.16 4.00 -8.99
N GLY A 322 -23.54 5.28 -9.01
CA GLY A 322 -24.30 5.88 -10.12
C GLY A 322 -25.75 5.40 -10.23
N ILE A 323 -26.33 4.88 -9.14
CA ILE A 323 -27.70 4.34 -9.10
C ILE A 323 -28.68 5.48 -8.79
N SER A 324 -29.61 5.72 -9.71
CA SER A 324 -30.67 6.71 -9.52
C SER A 324 -31.80 6.13 -8.67
N LEU A 325 -31.98 6.67 -7.46
CA LEU A 325 -33.05 6.25 -6.54
C LEU A 325 -34.34 7.04 -6.79
N GLY A 326 -35.47 6.33 -6.83
CA GLY A 326 -36.81 6.92 -6.69
C GLY A 326 -37.12 7.28 -5.23
N ASP A 327 -38.13 8.13 -5.03
CA ASP A 327 -38.50 8.67 -3.70
C ASP A 327 -38.91 7.58 -2.70
N ASP A 328 -39.41 6.44 -3.19
CA ASP A 328 -39.90 5.31 -2.41
C ASP A 328 -38.83 4.21 -2.18
N ALA A 329 -37.77 4.16 -2.98
CA ALA A 329 -36.74 3.13 -2.89
C ALA A 329 -35.87 3.27 -1.64
N LEU A 330 -35.47 4.49 -1.29
CA LEU A 330 -34.58 4.71 -0.15
C LEU A 330 -35.22 4.32 1.19
N PRO A 331 -36.49 4.70 1.49
CA PRO A 331 -37.20 4.19 2.66
C PRO A 331 -37.29 2.66 2.70
N ALA A 332 -37.61 2.02 1.57
CA ALA A 332 -37.71 0.56 1.49
C ALA A 332 -36.36 -0.13 1.77
N LEU A 333 -35.27 0.42 1.22
CA LEU A 333 -33.90 -0.05 1.49
C LEU A 333 -33.54 0.13 2.97
N ALA A 334 -33.84 1.29 3.57
CA ALA A 334 -33.55 1.55 4.98
C ALA A 334 -34.31 0.61 5.92
N GLU A 335 -35.59 0.33 5.63
CA GLU A 335 -36.41 -0.63 6.39
C GLU A 335 -35.82 -2.05 6.34
N ILE A 336 -35.42 -2.52 5.14
CA ILE A 336 -34.73 -3.80 4.98
C ILE A 336 -33.42 -3.80 5.77
N GLY A 337 -32.67 -2.70 5.74
CA GLY A 337 -31.38 -2.57 6.44
C GLY A 337 -31.52 -2.67 7.95
N GLY A 338 -32.58 -2.06 8.51
CA GLY A 338 -32.92 -2.17 9.93
C GLY A 338 -33.30 -3.58 10.37
N ARG A 339 -34.00 -4.37 9.53
CA ARG A 339 -34.36 -5.76 9.85
C ARG A 339 -33.20 -6.74 9.65
N THR A 340 -32.36 -6.50 8.64
CA THR A 340 -31.28 -7.41 8.22
C THR A 340 -29.91 -6.94 8.71
N SER A 341 -29.11 -6.33 7.82
CA SER A 341 -27.83 -5.68 8.07
C SER A 341 -27.54 -4.63 6.99
N LEU A 342 -26.72 -3.63 7.34
CA LEU A 342 -26.24 -2.63 6.39
C LEU A 342 -25.46 -3.25 5.22
N ARG A 343 -24.66 -4.29 5.49
CA ARG A 343 -23.87 -4.97 4.45
C ARG A 343 -24.76 -5.61 3.39
N TYR A 344 -25.81 -6.30 3.81
CA TYR A 344 -26.77 -6.93 2.91
C TYR A 344 -27.49 -5.88 2.05
N THR A 345 -27.95 -4.79 2.65
CA THR A 345 -28.65 -3.72 1.91
C THR A 345 -27.77 -2.96 0.94
N CYS A 346 -26.49 -2.73 1.28
CA CYS A 346 -25.53 -2.20 0.30
C CYS A 346 -25.35 -3.16 -0.89
N GLN A 347 -25.29 -4.47 -0.65
CA GLN A 347 -25.18 -5.46 -1.73
C GLN A 347 -26.47 -5.59 -2.55
N LEU A 348 -27.62 -5.24 -1.97
CA LEU A 348 -28.93 -5.29 -2.63
C LEU A 348 -29.13 -4.17 -3.66
N LEU A 349 -28.38 -3.06 -3.55
CA LEU A 349 -28.48 -1.92 -4.47
C LEU A 349 -28.24 -2.33 -5.93
N THR A 350 -27.17 -3.07 -6.19
CA THR A 350 -26.80 -3.50 -7.54
C THR A 350 -27.84 -4.43 -8.20
N PRO A 351 -28.26 -5.57 -7.59
CA PRO A 351 -29.27 -6.43 -8.19
C PRO A 351 -30.61 -5.73 -8.33
N ALA A 352 -31.02 -4.88 -7.37
CA ALA A 352 -32.25 -4.11 -7.48
C ALA A 352 -32.19 -3.11 -8.65
N SER A 353 -31.05 -2.45 -8.87
CA SER A 353 -30.83 -1.57 -10.03
C SER A 353 -30.86 -2.33 -11.37
N ILE A 354 -30.40 -3.58 -11.41
CA ILE A 354 -30.51 -4.41 -12.61
C ILE A 354 -31.98 -4.76 -12.89
N LEU A 355 -32.76 -5.11 -11.85
CA LEU A 355 -34.19 -5.38 -11.99
C LEU A 355 -34.95 -4.17 -12.51
N SER A 356 -34.67 -2.97 -11.99
CA SER A 356 -35.32 -1.75 -12.48
C SER A 356 -35.05 -1.53 -13.97
N LEU A 357 -33.82 -1.75 -14.43
CA LEU A 357 -33.44 -1.64 -15.84
C LEU A 357 -34.13 -2.69 -16.72
N VAL A 358 -34.21 -3.95 -16.26
CA VAL A 358 -34.93 -5.03 -16.95
C VAL A 358 -36.42 -4.70 -17.07
N ASN A 359 -37.00 -4.05 -16.06
CA ASN A 359 -38.38 -3.57 -16.04
C ASN A 359 -38.58 -2.26 -16.83
N GLY A 360 -37.55 -1.77 -17.53
CA GLY A 360 -37.60 -0.56 -18.36
C GLY A 360 -37.66 0.75 -17.57
N ARG A 361 -37.23 0.75 -16.30
CA ARG A 361 -37.19 1.91 -15.41
C ARG A 361 -35.78 2.45 -15.27
N GLU A 362 -35.64 3.77 -15.35
CA GLU A 362 -34.36 4.47 -15.13
C GLU A 362 -34.05 4.70 -13.64
N LYS A 363 -35.10 4.78 -12.80
CA LYS A 363 -34.99 4.97 -11.36
C LYS A 363 -35.39 3.70 -10.63
N LEU A 364 -34.61 3.37 -9.60
CA LEU A 364 -34.90 2.29 -8.68
C LEU A 364 -36.16 2.61 -7.86
N THR A 365 -37.10 1.68 -7.75
CA THR A 365 -38.34 1.86 -6.96
C THR A 365 -38.41 0.88 -5.78
N ALA A 366 -39.39 1.06 -4.89
CA ALA A 366 -39.59 0.13 -3.77
C ALA A 366 -39.97 -1.29 -4.24
N GLU A 367 -40.61 -1.43 -5.40
CA GLU A 367 -40.98 -2.73 -5.97
C GLU A 367 -39.74 -3.55 -6.33
N ASP A 368 -38.81 -2.94 -7.07
CA ASP A 368 -37.57 -3.59 -7.51
C ASP A 368 -36.71 -4.02 -6.30
N VAL A 369 -36.68 -3.19 -5.25
CA VAL A 369 -35.98 -3.47 -3.98
C VAL A 369 -36.60 -4.66 -3.25
N ARG A 370 -37.94 -4.72 -3.16
CA ARG A 370 -38.64 -5.83 -2.51
C ARG A 370 -38.47 -7.13 -3.30
N GLU A 371 -38.58 -7.07 -4.62
CA GLU A 371 -38.34 -8.21 -5.51
C GLU A 371 -36.91 -8.74 -5.33
N ALA A 372 -35.90 -7.87 -5.39
CA ALA A 372 -34.51 -8.24 -5.13
C ALA A 372 -34.34 -8.94 -3.77
N SER A 373 -35.01 -8.44 -2.72
CA SER A 373 -34.90 -9.03 -1.38
C SER A 373 -35.54 -10.42 -1.25
N GLN A 374 -36.49 -10.76 -2.13
CA GLN A 374 -37.10 -12.09 -2.17
C GLN A 374 -36.19 -13.08 -2.92
N ILE A 375 -35.51 -12.62 -3.97
CA ILE A 375 -34.59 -13.44 -4.76
C ILE A 375 -33.30 -13.71 -3.99
N PHE A 376 -32.72 -12.67 -3.38
CA PHE A 376 -31.45 -12.74 -2.66
C PHE A 376 -31.69 -12.73 -1.15
N LEU A 377 -31.75 -13.90 -0.54
CA LEU A 377 -32.02 -14.03 0.90
C LEU A 377 -30.87 -13.45 1.76
N ASP A 378 -31.22 -12.79 2.86
CA ASP A 378 -30.26 -12.43 3.89
C ASP A 378 -29.88 -13.64 4.77
N ALA A 379 -28.81 -13.52 5.54
CA ALA A 379 -28.29 -14.64 6.35
C ALA A 379 -29.31 -15.16 7.39
N LYS A 380 -30.17 -14.30 7.96
CA LYS A 380 -31.19 -14.74 8.94
C LYS A 380 -32.29 -15.54 8.25
N ALA A 381 -32.77 -15.06 7.11
CA ALA A 381 -33.76 -15.78 6.30
C ALA A 381 -33.21 -17.12 5.79
N SER A 382 -31.96 -17.14 5.32
CA SER A 382 -31.28 -18.36 4.90
C SER A 382 -31.13 -19.38 6.05
N ALA A 383 -30.74 -18.93 7.24
CA ALA A 383 -30.63 -19.80 8.41
C ALA A 383 -31.99 -20.37 8.85
N ALA A 384 -33.07 -19.57 8.78
CA ALA A 384 -34.42 -20.05 9.08
C ALA A 384 -34.86 -21.15 8.11
N LEU A 385 -34.64 -20.95 6.81
CA LEU A 385 -34.94 -21.96 5.78
C LEU A 385 -34.15 -23.27 6.00
N LEU A 386 -32.87 -23.15 6.38
CA LEU A 386 -32.01 -24.29 6.68
C LEU A 386 -32.55 -25.09 7.89
N LEU A 387 -33.00 -24.39 8.95
CA LEU A 387 -33.57 -25.03 10.14
C LEU A 387 -34.90 -25.71 9.84
N GLU A 388 -35.77 -25.09 9.05
CA GLU A 388 -37.07 -25.67 8.67
C GLU A 388 -36.93 -26.93 7.80
N ASN A 389 -35.86 -27.01 7.00
CA ASN A 389 -35.60 -28.11 6.07
C ASN A 389 -34.41 -28.98 6.51
N GLY A 390 -34.05 -28.96 7.79
CA GLY A 390 -32.81 -29.56 8.29
C GLY A 390 -32.66 -31.05 8.00
N ASP A 391 -33.78 -31.77 7.82
CA ASP A 391 -33.84 -33.18 7.42
C ASP A 391 -33.35 -33.45 5.99
N ARG A 392 -33.28 -32.41 5.15
CA ARG A 392 -32.81 -32.48 3.76
C ARG A 392 -31.34 -32.12 3.59
N TYR A 393 -30.70 -31.62 4.64
CA TYR A 393 -29.29 -31.22 4.62
C TYR A 393 -28.41 -32.26 5.30
N ILE A 394 -27.16 -32.35 4.85
CA ILE A 394 -26.15 -33.18 5.49
C ILE A 394 -25.78 -32.50 6.81
N THR A 395 -25.92 -33.25 7.90
CA THR A 395 -25.49 -32.86 9.24
C THR A 395 -24.00 -33.03 9.45
#